data_AF-A0A376LCD0-F1
#
_entry.id   AF-A0A376LCD0-F1
#
_cell.length_a   1.000
_cell.length_b   1.000
_cell.length_c   1.000
_cell.angle_alpha   90.00
_cell.angle_beta   90.00
_cell.angle_gamma   90.00
#
_symmetry.space_group_name_H-M   'P 1'
#
loop_
_entity.id
_entity.type
_entity.pdbx_description
1 polymer ?
#
loop_
_entity_poly.entity_id
_entity_poly.type
_entity_poly.pdbx_seq_one_letter_code
_entity_poly.pdbx_strand_id
1 'polypeptide(L)'
;MVPSTFSRLKAARCLPVVLAAPDFRRLWHPYSRISPLLICRARPQADSAFYLQQMQQSSDDTRINWQLLAIRALVKEGKTGQAVELFNQLPQELNDSQRREKTLLAAEIKLAQKDFAGAQNLLAKITPADLEQNQQARYWQAKIDASQGRPSIDLLRALIAQEPLLGAKEKQQNIDATWQALSSMTQEQANTLVINADENILQGWLDLQRIWF
;
A
#
# COMPACT_ATOMS: atom_id res chain seq x y z
N MET A 1 -20.87 72.91 3.01
CA MET A 1 -19.62 73.49 2.49
C MET A 1 -18.79 73.96 3.68
N VAL A 2 -17.67 73.29 3.98
CA VAL A 2 -16.71 73.67 5.02
C VAL A 2 -15.30 73.44 4.44
N PRO A 3 -14.31 74.33 4.67
CA PRO A 3 -13.15 74.50 3.79
C PRO A 3 -11.86 73.83 4.32
N SER A 4 -10.82 74.01 3.50
CA SER A 4 -9.50 73.40 3.48
C SER A 4 -8.47 73.84 4.54
N THR A 5 -7.41 73.01 4.66
CA THR A 5 -5.96 73.30 4.85
C THR A 5 -5.42 73.94 6.15
N PHE A 6 -4.48 73.29 6.85
CA PHE A 6 -3.01 73.53 6.74
C PHE A 6 -2.16 72.65 7.69
N SER A 7 -0.95 72.34 7.22
CA SER A 7 0.12 71.48 7.76
C SER A 7 0.86 71.99 9.00
N ARG A 8 1.51 71.10 9.77
CA ARG A 8 2.89 71.32 10.31
C ARG A 8 3.68 70.01 10.51
N LEU A 9 4.93 70.07 10.07
CA LEU A 9 6.00 69.08 10.17
C LEU A 9 6.51 68.89 11.61
N LYS A 10 6.97 67.68 11.93
CA LYS A 10 8.25 67.48 12.64
C LYS A 10 8.84 66.11 12.33
N ALA A 11 10.00 66.15 11.69
CA ALA A 11 10.85 65.00 11.48
C ALA A 11 11.49 64.56 12.81
N ALA A 12 11.42 63.27 13.10
CA ALA A 12 12.38 62.58 13.95
C ALA A 12 12.56 61.17 13.37
N ARG A 13 13.70 60.98 12.70
CA ARG A 13 14.20 59.67 12.27
C ARG A 13 14.64 58.90 13.52
N CYS A 14 14.09 57.72 13.75
CA CYS A 14 14.79 56.62 14.42
C CYS A 14 14.38 55.30 13.74
N LEU A 15 15.38 54.47 13.50
CA LEU A 15 15.43 53.33 12.59
C LEU A 15 14.41 52.22 12.95
N PRO A 16 13.89 51.46 11.96
CA PRO A 16 13.06 50.30 12.23
C PRO A 16 13.92 49.16 12.81
N VAL A 17 13.46 48.59 13.91
CA VAL A 17 13.94 47.31 14.43
C VAL A 17 13.64 46.25 13.38
N VAL A 18 14.68 45.70 12.75
CA VAL A 18 14.59 44.51 11.90
C VAL A 18 14.35 43.32 12.82
N LEU A 19 13.09 42.93 12.97
CA LEU A 19 12.71 41.62 13.48
C LEU A 19 13.03 40.58 12.40
N ALA A 20 14.14 39.87 12.59
CA ALA A 20 14.42 38.64 11.88
C ALA A 20 13.71 37.47 12.59
N ALA A 21 12.64 36.94 11.99
CA ALA A 21 12.11 35.59 12.22
C ALA A 21 11.00 35.31 11.18
N PRO A 22 10.80 34.05 10.78
CA PRO A 22 11.33 33.45 9.57
C PRO A 22 10.29 33.43 8.45
N ASP A 23 10.77 33.34 7.22
CA ASP A 23 9.96 33.07 6.03
C ASP A 23 9.30 31.68 6.15
N PHE A 24 8.15 31.63 6.83
CA PHE A 24 7.25 30.49 6.87
C PHE A 24 6.23 30.59 5.72
N ARG A 25 6.69 30.94 4.51
CA ARG A 25 5.97 30.58 3.29
C ARG A 25 6.22 29.11 3.04
N ARG A 26 5.37 28.30 3.69
CA ARG A 26 5.02 26.93 3.32
C ARG A 26 5.16 26.79 1.80
N LEU A 27 6.05 25.90 1.36
CA LEU A 27 5.85 25.19 0.12
C LEU A 27 4.48 24.51 0.22
N TRP A 28 3.44 25.19 -0.27
CA TRP A 28 2.23 24.55 -0.73
C TRP A 28 2.63 23.74 -1.96
N HIS A 29 3.29 22.61 -1.73
CA HIS A 29 3.35 21.57 -2.74
C HIS A 29 1.90 21.17 -3.04
N PRO A 30 1.46 21.24 -4.30
CA PRO A 30 0.14 20.79 -4.67
C PRO A 30 0.09 19.26 -4.52
N TYR A 31 -0.31 18.78 -3.34
CA TYR A 31 -0.85 17.44 -3.15
C TYR A 31 -2.23 17.27 -3.85
N SER A 32 -2.63 18.23 -4.68
CA SER A 32 -3.92 18.26 -5.38
C SER A 32 -3.97 17.37 -6.63
N ARG A 33 -2.88 16.71 -7.02
CA ARG A 33 -2.89 15.68 -8.08
C ARG A 33 -2.25 14.39 -7.61
N ILE A 34 -3.07 13.51 -7.03
CA ILE A 34 -2.72 12.09 -6.92
C ILE A 34 -2.91 11.45 -8.28
N SER A 35 -1.80 11.13 -8.95
CA SER A 35 -1.79 10.31 -10.15
C SER A 35 -2.09 8.85 -9.80
N PRO A 36 -2.64 8.04 -10.72
CA PRO A 36 -2.85 6.60 -10.50
C PRO A 36 -1.58 5.86 -10.05
N LEU A 37 -0.41 6.26 -10.57
CA LEU A 37 0.91 5.76 -10.16
C LEU A 37 1.21 6.01 -8.67
N LEU A 38 0.70 7.11 -8.10
CA LEU A 38 0.90 7.43 -6.70
C LEU A 38 0.06 6.53 -5.79
N ILE A 39 -1.11 6.05 -6.22
CA ILE A 39 -1.90 5.05 -5.47
C ILE A 39 -1.15 3.71 -5.43
N CYS A 40 -0.56 3.33 -6.57
CA CYS A 40 0.23 2.11 -6.70
C CYS A 40 1.50 2.18 -5.85
N ARG A 41 2.15 3.36 -5.74
CA ARG A 41 3.42 3.55 -5.01
C ARG A 41 3.27 3.98 -3.56
N ALA A 42 2.15 4.60 -3.19
CA ALA A 42 1.97 5.14 -1.85
C ALA A 42 2.02 4.01 -0.82
N ARG A 43 2.83 4.17 0.22
CA ARG A 43 2.60 3.46 1.48
C ARG A 43 1.56 4.30 2.24
N PRO A 44 0.46 3.73 2.74
CA PRO A 44 -0.50 4.48 3.54
C PRO A 44 0.20 4.82 4.86
N GLN A 45 0.76 6.03 4.91
CA GLN A 45 1.32 6.63 6.12
C GLN A 45 0.28 7.51 6.83
N ALA A 46 -0.84 7.80 6.18
CA ALA A 46 -1.93 8.60 6.74
C ALA A 46 -3.15 7.73 7.03
N ASP A 47 -3.95 8.18 7.99
CA ASP A 47 -5.17 7.50 8.41
C ASP A 47 -6.29 7.62 7.35
N SER A 48 -7.25 6.71 7.41
CA SER A 48 -8.46 6.70 6.60
C SER A 48 -9.20 8.04 6.64
N ALA A 49 -9.25 8.71 7.79
CA ALA A 49 -9.88 10.01 7.95
C ALA A 49 -9.24 11.09 7.05
N PHE A 50 -7.92 11.08 6.91
CA PHE A 50 -7.21 12.01 6.03
C PHE A 50 -7.59 11.77 4.57
N TYR A 51 -7.60 10.52 4.12
CA TYR A 51 -7.96 10.18 2.74
C TYR A 51 -9.43 10.49 2.42
N LEU A 52 -10.34 10.24 3.36
CA LEU A 52 -11.76 10.60 3.22
C LEU A 52 -11.95 12.12 3.12
N GLN A 53 -11.20 12.90 3.88
CA GLN A 53 -11.25 14.36 3.80
C GLN A 53 -10.73 14.87 2.44
N GLN A 54 -9.64 14.30 1.93
CA GLN A 54 -9.09 14.66 0.62
C GLN A 54 -10.03 14.25 -0.53
N MET A 55 -10.74 13.13 -0.38
CA MET A 55 -11.78 12.69 -1.31
C MET A 55 -12.92 13.72 -1.43
N GLN A 56 -13.37 14.31 -0.31
CA GLN A 56 -14.42 15.34 -0.33
C GLN A 56 -13.97 16.65 -1.00
N GLN A 57 -12.67 16.95 -0.94
CA GLN A 57 -12.08 18.16 -1.53
C GLN A 57 -11.67 17.97 -3.01
N SER A 58 -11.85 16.78 -3.57
CA SER A 58 -11.44 16.45 -4.94
C SER A 58 -12.62 16.05 -5.82
N SER A 59 -12.40 16.18 -7.13
CA SER A 59 -13.35 15.87 -8.20
C SER A 59 -12.88 14.68 -9.04
N ASP A 60 -13.87 13.97 -9.60
CA ASP A 60 -13.78 12.94 -10.64
C ASP A 60 -12.65 11.91 -10.41
N ASP A 61 -11.65 11.86 -11.29
CA ASP A 61 -10.59 10.85 -11.24
C ASP A 61 -9.73 10.93 -9.97
N THR A 62 -9.51 12.15 -9.48
CA THR A 62 -8.72 12.35 -8.25
C THR A 62 -9.50 11.87 -7.04
N ARG A 63 -10.84 12.02 -7.04
CA ARG A 63 -11.72 11.49 -6.00
C ARG A 63 -11.63 9.96 -5.92
N ILE A 64 -11.70 9.27 -7.07
CA ILE A 64 -11.58 7.80 -7.13
C ILE A 64 -10.23 7.36 -6.55
N ASN A 65 -9.16 8.09 -6.87
CA ASN A 65 -7.82 7.77 -6.39
C ASN A 65 -7.71 7.88 -4.86
N TRP A 66 -8.32 8.92 -4.27
CA TRP A 66 -8.41 9.06 -2.82
C TRP A 66 -9.33 8.02 -2.19
N GLN A 67 -10.42 7.64 -2.86
CA GLN A 67 -11.34 6.60 -2.40
C GLN A 67 -10.64 5.25 -2.28
N LEU A 68 -9.81 4.86 -3.26
CA LEU A 68 -9.01 3.63 -3.20
C LEU A 68 -8.00 3.65 -2.04
N LEU A 69 -7.34 4.79 -1.80
CA LEU A 69 -6.43 4.96 -0.66
C LEU A 69 -7.16 4.93 0.69
N ALA A 70 -8.37 5.51 0.75
CA ALA A 70 -9.21 5.48 1.94
C ALA A 70 -9.63 4.04 2.26
N ILE A 71 -10.10 3.26 1.27
CA ILE A 71 -10.42 1.83 1.43
C ILE A 71 -9.21 1.08 1.97
N ARG A 72 -8.03 1.29 1.37
CA ARG A 72 -6.79 0.65 1.81
C ARG A 72 -6.47 0.93 3.28
N ALA A 73 -6.57 2.18 3.69
CA ALA A 73 -6.33 2.58 5.07
C ALA A 73 -7.39 1.99 6.01
N LEU A 74 -8.66 2.00 5.62
CA LEU A 74 -9.75 1.40 6.39
C LEU A 74 -9.53 -0.10 6.62
N VAL A 75 -9.09 -0.84 5.60
CA VAL A 75 -8.76 -2.28 5.74
C VAL A 75 -7.60 -2.47 6.72
N LYS A 76 -6.53 -1.67 6.60
CA LYS A 76 -5.39 -1.74 7.53
C LYS A 76 -5.75 -1.36 8.96
N GLU A 77 -6.69 -0.42 9.14
CA GLU A 77 -7.23 -0.04 10.44
C GLU A 77 -8.22 -1.08 11.01
N GLY A 78 -8.53 -2.15 10.26
CA GLY A 78 -9.51 -3.17 10.65
C GLY A 78 -10.97 -2.73 10.51
N LYS A 79 -11.24 -1.56 9.93
CA LYS A 79 -12.58 -1.02 9.65
C LYS A 79 -13.16 -1.61 8.36
N THR A 80 -13.24 -2.94 8.31
CA THR A 80 -13.70 -3.68 7.12
C THR A 80 -15.12 -3.33 6.69
N GLY A 81 -16.04 -3.06 7.62
CA GLY A 81 -17.40 -2.64 7.30
C GLY A 81 -17.43 -1.36 6.45
N GLN A 82 -16.74 -0.31 6.92
CA GLN A 82 -16.63 0.96 6.19
C GLN A 82 -15.87 0.79 4.88
N ALA A 83 -14.82 -0.04 4.86
CA ALA A 83 -14.07 -0.33 3.65
C ALA A 83 -14.95 -0.95 2.55
N VAL A 84 -15.83 -1.90 2.91
CA VAL A 84 -16.77 -2.56 1.99
C VAL A 84 -17.79 -1.56 1.46
N GLU A 85 -18.36 -0.73 2.32
CA GLU A 85 -19.32 0.31 1.90
C GLU A 85 -18.69 1.26 0.88
N LEU A 86 -17.49 1.77 1.18
CA LEU A 86 -16.76 2.65 0.28
C LEU A 86 -16.35 1.93 -1.02
N PHE A 87 -16.04 0.63 -0.93
CA PHE A 87 -15.70 -0.20 -2.09
C PHE A 87 -16.89 -0.42 -3.02
N ASN A 88 -18.09 -0.63 -2.47
CA ASN A 88 -19.31 -0.78 -3.25
C ASN A 88 -19.74 0.52 -3.95
N GLN A 89 -19.31 1.66 -3.43
CA GLN A 89 -19.51 2.98 -4.04
C GLN A 89 -18.51 3.29 -5.17
N LEU A 90 -17.54 2.42 -5.44
CA LEU A 90 -16.59 2.64 -6.54
C LEU A 90 -17.30 2.52 -7.89
N PRO A 91 -17.08 3.48 -8.82
CA PRO A 91 -17.64 3.41 -10.16
C PRO A 91 -17.17 2.15 -10.91
N GLN A 92 -17.94 1.70 -11.89
CA GLN A 92 -17.58 0.56 -12.73
C GLN A 92 -16.56 0.93 -13.81
N GLU A 93 -16.60 2.18 -14.29
CA GLU A 93 -15.61 2.72 -15.22
C GLU A 93 -14.34 3.10 -14.48
N LEU A 94 -13.41 2.14 -14.40
CA LEU A 94 -12.07 2.32 -13.84
C LEU A 94 -11.03 2.04 -14.91
N ASN A 95 -9.95 2.82 -14.89
CA ASN A 95 -8.78 2.54 -15.71
C ASN A 95 -8.09 1.24 -15.26
N ASP A 96 -7.22 0.67 -16.10
CA ASP A 96 -6.62 -0.64 -15.84
C ASP A 96 -5.85 -0.69 -14.50
N SER A 97 -5.14 0.39 -14.16
CA SER A 97 -4.40 0.49 -12.89
C SER A 97 -5.34 0.55 -11.68
N GLN A 98 -6.43 1.32 -11.75
CA GLN A 98 -7.46 1.40 -10.72
C GLN A 98 -8.21 0.07 -10.59
N ARG A 99 -8.48 -0.63 -11.70
CA ARG A 99 -9.13 -1.95 -11.70
C ARG A 99 -8.25 -3.02 -11.06
N ARG A 100 -6.94 -2.99 -11.34
CA ARG A 100 -5.95 -3.85 -10.65
C ARG A 100 -5.93 -3.55 -9.15
N GLU A 101 -5.84 -2.27 -8.78
CA GLU A 101 -5.86 -1.84 -7.38
C GLU A 101 -7.17 -2.26 -6.68
N LYS A 102 -8.32 -2.09 -7.33
CA LYS A 102 -9.63 -2.55 -6.83
C LYS A 102 -9.63 -4.06 -6.58
N THR A 103 -9.13 -4.86 -7.50
CA THR A 103 -9.08 -6.33 -7.32
C THR A 103 -8.18 -6.71 -6.14
N LEU A 104 -7.03 -6.04 -5.98
CA LEU A 104 -6.14 -6.23 -4.84
C LEU A 104 -6.82 -5.85 -3.52
N LEU A 105 -7.48 -4.69 -3.46
CA LEU A 105 -8.24 -4.24 -2.29
C LEU A 105 -9.39 -5.20 -1.95
N ALA A 106 -10.07 -5.76 -2.95
CA ALA A 106 -11.10 -6.76 -2.73
C ALA A 106 -10.54 -8.01 -2.03
N ALA A 107 -9.35 -8.47 -2.42
CA ALA A 107 -8.67 -9.56 -1.75
C ALA A 107 -8.28 -9.18 -0.31
N GLU A 108 -7.71 -7.98 -0.08
CA GLU A 108 -7.35 -7.49 1.26
C GLU A 108 -8.58 -7.38 2.18
N ILE A 109 -9.71 -6.89 1.66
CA ILE A 109 -10.99 -6.85 2.40
C ILE A 109 -11.42 -8.27 2.79
N LYS A 110 -11.34 -9.22 1.85
CA LYS A 110 -11.69 -10.64 2.10
C LYS A 110 -10.80 -11.26 3.17
N LEU A 111 -9.50 -10.97 3.16
CA LEU A 111 -8.58 -11.38 4.22
C LEU A 111 -8.98 -10.82 5.58
N ALA A 112 -9.32 -9.53 5.63
CA ALA A 112 -9.74 -8.89 6.86
C ALA A 112 -11.13 -9.37 7.34
N GLN A 113 -11.97 -9.90 6.44
CA GLN A 113 -13.21 -10.63 6.77
C GLN A 113 -12.96 -12.08 7.20
N LYS A 114 -11.71 -12.54 7.25
CA LYS A 114 -11.32 -13.94 7.47
C LYS A 114 -11.80 -14.91 6.37
N ASP A 115 -12.16 -14.38 5.20
CA ASP A 115 -12.50 -15.16 4.00
C ASP A 115 -11.22 -15.38 3.17
N PHE A 116 -10.34 -16.23 3.70
CA PHE A 116 -9.04 -16.52 3.10
C PHE A 116 -9.18 -17.24 1.75
N ALA A 117 -10.14 -18.16 1.63
CA ALA A 117 -10.42 -18.87 0.38
C ALA A 117 -10.91 -17.91 -0.72
N GLY A 118 -11.82 -16.99 -0.38
CA GLY A 118 -12.26 -15.93 -1.29
C GLY A 118 -11.11 -15.02 -1.72
N ALA A 119 -10.24 -14.64 -0.78
CA ALA A 119 -9.05 -13.84 -1.08
C ALA A 119 -8.09 -14.56 -2.04
N GLN A 120 -7.79 -15.85 -1.82
CA GLN A 120 -6.92 -16.62 -2.72
C GLN A 120 -7.50 -16.69 -4.13
N ASN A 121 -8.81 -16.93 -4.28
CA ASN A 121 -9.48 -16.96 -5.58
C ASN A 121 -9.40 -15.62 -6.32
N LEU A 122 -9.42 -14.49 -5.60
CA LEU A 122 -9.23 -13.17 -6.20
C LEU A 122 -7.77 -12.92 -6.57
N LEU A 123 -6.83 -13.28 -5.69
CA LEU A 123 -5.39 -13.15 -5.94
C LEU A 123 -4.92 -14.05 -7.09
N ALA A 124 -5.52 -15.22 -7.29
CA ALA A 124 -5.22 -16.11 -8.41
C ALA A 124 -5.57 -15.49 -9.78
N LYS A 125 -6.49 -14.53 -9.82
CA LYS A 125 -6.87 -13.80 -11.05
C LYS A 125 -5.94 -12.63 -11.36
N ILE A 126 -5.04 -12.27 -10.44
CA ILE A 126 -4.11 -11.16 -10.61
C ILE A 126 -2.76 -11.73 -11.02
N THR A 127 -2.25 -11.29 -12.17
CA THR A 127 -0.89 -11.60 -12.61
C THR A 127 0.10 -10.66 -11.92
N PRO A 128 1.00 -11.15 -11.05
CA PRO A 128 1.94 -10.28 -10.33
C PRO A 128 2.94 -9.57 -11.25
N ALA A 129 3.22 -10.11 -12.44
CA ALA A 129 4.10 -9.49 -13.44
C ALA A 129 3.57 -8.14 -13.97
N ASP A 130 2.25 -7.94 -13.98
CA ASP A 130 1.61 -6.70 -14.45
C ASP A 130 1.48 -5.63 -13.34
N LEU A 131 1.93 -5.95 -12.12
CA LEU A 131 1.84 -5.08 -10.96
C LEU A 131 3.12 -4.28 -10.75
N GLU A 132 2.97 -3.05 -10.25
CA GLU A 132 4.08 -2.23 -9.77
C GLU A 132 4.75 -2.85 -8.52
N GLN A 133 6.02 -2.52 -8.26
CA GLN A 133 6.81 -3.13 -7.18
C GLN A 133 6.12 -3.11 -5.79
N ASN A 134 5.43 -2.01 -5.44
CA ASN A 134 4.69 -1.90 -4.18
C ASN A 134 3.39 -2.72 -4.19
N GLN A 135 2.71 -2.81 -5.34
CA GLN A 135 1.53 -3.66 -5.51
C GLN A 135 1.92 -5.14 -5.45
N GLN A 136 3.06 -5.52 -6.01
CA GLN A 136 3.62 -6.88 -5.87
C GLN A 136 3.88 -7.21 -4.40
N ALA A 137 4.52 -6.31 -3.65
CA ALA A 137 4.80 -6.53 -2.22
C ALA A 137 3.51 -6.78 -1.41
N ARG A 138 2.43 -6.04 -1.72
CA ARG A 138 1.11 -6.22 -1.11
C ARG A 138 0.41 -7.47 -1.57
N TYR A 139 0.48 -7.79 -2.86
CA TYR A 139 -0.07 -9.00 -3.44
C TYR A 139 0.53 -10.24 -2.75
N TRP A 140 1.86 -10.26 -2.60
CA TRP A 140 2.54 -11.34 -1.91
C TRP A 140 2.22 -11.37 -0.42
N GLN A 141 2.14 -10.21 0.25
CA GLN A 141 1.68 -10.15 1.64
C GLN A 141 0.26 -10.72 1.79
N ALA A 142 -0.65 -10.34 0.89
CA ALA A 142 -2.02 -10.85 0.88
C ALA A 142 -2.05 -12.37 0.67
N LYS A 143 -1.20 -12.93 -0.20
CA LYS A 143 -1.04 -14.39 -0.35
C LYS A 143 -0.52 -15.06 0.92
N ILE A 144 0.45 -14.45 1.60
CA ILE A 144 1.02 -14.95 2.85
C ILE A 144 -0.08 -14.97 3.94
N ASP A 145 -0.79 -13.86 4.10
CA ASP A 145 -1.90 -13.73 5.04
C ASP A 145 -3.04 -14.71 4.71
N ALA A 146 -3.32 -14.91 3.41
CA ALA A 146 -4.29 -15.89 2.91
C ALA A 146 -3.93 -17.33 3.24
N SER A 147 -2.64 -17.62 3.39
CA SER A 147 -2.15 -18.96 3.71
C SER A 147 -2.29 -19.28 5.20
N GLN A 148 -2.51 -18.28 6.07
CA GLN A 148 -2.64 -18.44 7.52
C GLN A 148 -1.47 -19.20 8.17
N GLY A 149 -0.26 -19.10 7.62
CA GLY A 149 0.90 -19.88 8.07
C GLY A 149 0.79 -21.38 7.79
N ARG A 150 -0.17 -21.82 6.98
CA ARG A 150 -0.24 -23.20 6.51
C ARG A 150 0.90 -23.46 5.53
N PRO A 151 1.76 -24.46 5.80
CA PRO A 151 2.85 -24.79 4.91
C PRO A 151 2.31 -25.22 3.55
N SER A 152 2.65 -24.47 2.51
CA SER A 152 2.20 -24.71 1.13
C SER A 152 3.22 -24.15 0.14
N ILE A 153 3.27 -24.73 -1.07
CA ILE A 153 4.15 -24.22 -2.14
C ILE A 153 3.79 -22.78 -2.53
N ASP A 154 2.50 -22.45 -2.52
CA ASP A 154 2.04 -21.09 -2.82
C ASP A 154 2.54 -20.07 -1.78
N LEU A 155 2.59 -20.46 -0.51
CA LEU A 155 3.18 -19.65 0.56
C LEU A 155 4.69 -19.46 0.34
N LEU A 156 5.42 -20.53 0.02
CA LEU A 156 6.87 -20.47 -0.22
C LEU A 156 7.20 -19.59 -1.42
N ARG A 157 6.48 -19.79 -2.54
CA ARG A 157 6.58 -18.92 -3.73
C ARG A 157 6.31 -17.47 -3.38
N ALA A 158 5.28 -17.21 -2.56
CA ALA A 158 4.95 -15.86 -2.15
C ALA A 158 6.05 -15.21 -1.31
N LEU A 159 6.62 -15.93 -0.35
CA LEU A 159 7.73 -15.43 0.48
C LEU A 159 8.97 -15.14 -0.36
N ILE A 160 9.38 -16.09 -1.21
CA ILE A 160 10.54 -15.94 -2.10
C ILE A 160 10.36 -14.76 -3.07
N ALA A 161 9.17 -14.62 -3.66
CA ALA A 161 8.88 -13.52 -4.58
C ALA A 161 8.77 -12.15 -3.86
N GLN A 162 8.47 -12.15 -2.56
CA GLN A 162 8.45 -10.94 -1.74
C GLN A 162 9.87 -10.52 -1.30
N GLU A 163 10.80 -11.46 -1.08
CA GLU A 163 12.18 -11.20 -0.64
C GLU A 163 12.89 -10.03 -1.35
N PRO A 164 12.90 -9.93 -2.70
CA PRO A 164 13.60 -8.83 -3.39
C PRO A 164 12.94 -7.47 -3.20
N LEU A 165 11.69 -7.45 -2.72
CA LEU A 165 10.88 -6.25 -2.49
C LEU A 165 11.04 -5.70 -1.06
N LEU A 166 11.71 -6.45 -0.18
CA LEU A 166 11.84 -6.17 1.25
C LEU A 166 13.17 -5.49 1.61
N GLY A 167 13.15 -4.71 2.70
CA GLY A 167 14.34 -4.14 3.30
C GLY A 167 15.15 -5.19 4.07
N ALA A 168 16.38 -4.87 4.46
CA ALA A 168 17.28 -5.84 5.11
C ALA A 168 16.70 -6.50 6.37
N LYS A 169 15.91 -5.76 7.16
CA LYS A 169 15.28 -6.28 8.38
C LYS A 169 14.12 -7.21 8.04
N GLU A 170 13.26 -6.82 7.10
CA GLU A 170 12.10 -7.59 6.67
C GLU A 170 12.51 -8.85 5.88
N LYS A 171 13.65 -8.80 5.17
CA LYS A 171 14.25 -9.96 4.51
C LYS A 171 14.56 -11.08 5.51
N GLN A 172 15.15 -10.76 6.66
CA GLN A 172 15.42 -11.77 7.68
C GLN A 172 14.12 -12.44 8.16
N GLN A 173 13.07 -11.64 8.43
CA GLN A 173 11.77 -12.18 8.83
C GLN A 173 11.15 -13.07 7.74
N ASN A 174 11.32 -12.71 6.47
CA ASN A 174 10.84 -13.50 5.34
C ASN A 174 11.60 -14.83 5.22
N ILE A 175 12.93 -14.82 5.38
CA ILE A 175 13.77 -16.02 5.42
C ILE A 175 13.34 -16.93 6.58
N ASP A 176 13.15 -16.38 7.77
CA ASP A 176 12.71 -17.14 8.95
C ASP A 176 11.32 -17.77 8.72
N ALA A 177 10.38 -17.03 8.14
CA ALA A 177 9.04 -17.53 7.80
C ALA A 177 9.08 -18.61 6.71
N THR A 178 9.98 -18.46 5.72
CA THR A 178 10.18 -19.46 4.65
C THR A 178 10.69 -20.75 5.25
N TRP A 179 11.70 -20.67 6.13
CA TRP A 179 12.24 -21.82 6.82
C TRP A 179 11.23 -22.49 7.77
N GLN A 180 10.42 -21.70 8.48
CA GLN A 180 9.35 -22.22 9.32
C GLN A 180 8.30 -22.98 8.50
N ALA A 181 7.91 -22.47 7.33
CA ALA A 181 6.98 -23.16 6.45
C ALA A 181 7.58 -24.47 5.91
N LEU A 182 8.86 -24.45 5.50
CA LEU A 182 9.57 -25.65 5.01
C LEU A 182 9.74 -26.71 6.09
N SER A 183 10.28 -26.35 7.26
CA SER A 183 10.46 -27.29 8.39
C SER A 183 9.13 -27.90 8.87
N SER A 184 8.01 -27.22 8.64
CA SER A 184 6.66 -27.74 8.94
C SER A 184 6.09 -28.65 7.84
N MET A 185 6.67 -28.68 6.64
CA MET A 185 6.30 -29.60 5.56
C MET A 185 6.99 -30.94 5.72
N THR A 186 6.27 -32.02 5.44
CA THR A 186 6.88 -33.37 5.35
C THR A 186 7.65 -33.54 4.04
N GLN A 187 8.62 -34.48 4.00
CA GLN A 187 9.35 -34.80 2.78
C GLN A 187 8.44 -35.25 1.64
N GLU A 188 7.36 -36.00 1.93
CA GLU A 188 6.38 -36.42 0.91
C GLU A 188 5.65 -35.21 0.31
N GLN A 189 5.18 -34.29 1.16
CA GLN A 189 4.55 -33.05 0.70
C GLN A 189 5.51 -32.23 -0.16
N ALA A 190 6.77 -32.09 0.28
CA ALA A 190 7.83 -31.39 -0.45
C ALA A 190 8.16 -32.03 -1.82
N ASN A 191 8.15 -33.37 -1.90
CA ASN A 191 8.45 -34.09 -3.15
C ASN A 191 7.28 -34.09 -4.13
N THR A 192 6.04 -33.93 -3.66
CA THR A 192 4.86 -33.76 -4.54
C THR A 192 4.73 -32.35 -5.11
N LEU A 193 5.60 -31.42 -4.71
CA LEU A 193 5.57 -30.05 -5.20
C LEU A 193 6.01 -29.98 -6.66
N VAL A 194 5.13 -29.46 -7.51
CA VAL A 194 5.45 -29.14 -8.91
C VAL A 194 6.18 -27.80 -8.93
N ILE A 195 7.51 -27.87 -9.05
CA ILE A 195 8.41 -26.73 -9.17
C ILE A 195 8.68 -26.50 -10.65
N ASN A 196 8.58 -25.27 -11.11
CA ASN A 196 8.96 -24.94 -12.48
C ASN A 196 10.50 -24.88 -12.61
N ALA A 197 11.02 -25.15 -13.80
CA ALA A 197 12.46 -25.25 -14.04
C ALA A 197 13.23 -23.93 -13.81
N ASP A 198 12.52 -22.79 -13.76
CA ASP A 198 13.06 -21.46 -13.50
C ASP A 198 13.08 -21.08 -12.01
N GLU A 199 12.48 -21.89 -11.14
CA GLU A 199 12.38 -21.62 -9.70
C GLU A 199 13.62 -22.08 -8.91
N ASN A 200 14.80 -21.63 -9.33
CA ASN A 200 16.09 -22.01 -8.72
C ASN A 200 16.17 -21.71 -7.21
N ILE A 201 15.57 -20.60 -6.76
CA ILE A 201 15.55 -20.23 -5.34
C ILE A 201 14.69 -21.22 -4.54
N LEU A 202 13.54 -21.61 -5.08
CA LEU A 202 12.64 -22.58 -4.43
C LEU A 202 13.28 -23.97 -4.38
N GLN A 203 13.96 -24.39 -5.44
CA GLN A 203 14.72 -25.64 -5.45
C GLN A 203 15.80 -25.65 -4.38
N GLY A 204 16.60 -24.59 -4.28
CA GLY A 204 17.65 -24.49 -3.25
C GLY A 204 17.09 -24.57 -1.82
N TRP A 205 15.91 -23.97 -1.58
CA TRP A 205 15.22 -24.08 -0.30
C TRP A 205 14.74 -25.51 0.03
N LEU A 206 14.21 -26.23 -0.95
CA LEU A 206 13.77 -27.62 -0.77
C LEU A 206 14.95 -28.57 -0.60
N ASP A 207 16.07 -28.33 -1.29
CA ASP A 207 17.30 -29.09 -1.07
C ASP A 207 17.86 -28.88 0.33
N LEU A 208 17.79 -27.64 0.86
CA LEU A 208 18.17 -27.35 2.24
C LEU A 208 17.24 -28.05 3.25
N GLN A 209 15.94 -28.11 2.98
CA GLN A 209 14.97 -28.87 3.78
C GLN A 209 15.28 -30.39 3.76
N ARG A 210 15.67 -30.94 2.60
CA ARG A 210 16.02 -32.36 2.46
C ARG A 210 17.25 -32.76 3.27
N ILE A 211 18.22 -31.87 3.43
CA ILE A 211 19.41 -32.12 4.27
C ILE A 211 19.05 -32.07 5.76
N TRP A 212 18.03 -31.29 6.12
CA TRP A 212 17.62 -31.10 7.51
C TRP A 212 16.77 -32.24 8.08
N PHE A 213 15.96 -32.91 7.24
CA PHE A 213 15.20 -34.11 7.61
C PHE A 213 16.06 -35.37 7.63
#